data_AF-G5JRM6-F1
#
_entry.id   AF-G5JRM6-F1
#
_cell.length_a   1.000
_cell.length_b   1.000
_cell.length_c   1.000
_cell.angle_alpha   90.00
_cell.angle_beta   90.00
_cell.angle_gamma   90.00
#
_symmetry.space_group_name_H-M   'P 1'
#
loop_
_entity.id
_entity.type
_entity.pdbx_description
1 polymer ?
#
loop_
_entity_poly.entity_id
_entity_poly.type
_entity_poly.pdbx_seq_one_letter_code
_entity_poly.pdbx_strand_id
1 'polypeptide(L)'
;MTLKKIIKFLVAVSVSIFLVSCSLTETNNQGGSEALTVTNVHDHVVRGRTTEEELVKLFGEPRKKIHDSSKVEELYDNYKDQEGGMFDLLDDNTNYYKTEKYVKVDYSDDSFYDSCYIYHSNDLGLEFVRFYIKDDLVRYYHFGDITDKSIAKKDKYLRQIIE
;
A
#
# COMPACT_ATOMS: atom_id res chain seq x y z
N MET A 1 68.19 -39.40 -9.09
CA MET A 1 67.60 -39.65 -10.42
C MET A 1 66.19 -40.18 -10.19
N THR A 2 65.09 -39.56 -10.59
CA THR A 2 64.86 -38.63 -11.70
C THR A 2 63.62 -37.79 -11.43
N LEU A 3 63.85 -36.48 -11.48
CA LEU A 3 62.97 -35.34 -11.57
C LEU A 3 62.11 -35.39 -12.86
N LYS A 4 61.15 -36.31 -12.99
CA LYS A 4 60.21 -36.35 -14.15
C LYS A 4 58.84 -36.96 -13.83
N LYS A 5 58.14 -36.50 -12.79
CA LYS A 5 56.68 -36.69 -12.64
C LYS A 5 55.97 -35.51 -11.95
N ILE A 6 56.59 -34.34 -11.99
CA ILE A 6 55.97 -33.05 -11.69
C ILE A 6 55.78 -32.41 -13.07
N ILE A 7 54.66 -31.72 -13.33
CA ILE A 7 54.19 -31.25 -14.66
C ILE A 7 53.24 -32.24 -15.36
N LYS A 8 52.04 -32.42 -14.77
CA LYS A 8 50.76 -32.61 -15.50
C LYS A 8 49.54 -32.58 -14.57
N PHE A 9 49.58 -31.71 -13.55
CA PHE A 9 48.44 -31.49 -12.65
C PHE A 9 48.40 -30.02 -12.19
N LEU A 10 48.63 -29.11 -13.14
CA LEU A 10 48.70 -27.66 -12.91
C LEU A 10 47.98 -26.89 -14.02
N VAL A 11 46.91 -27.45 -14.60
CA VAL A 11 45.95 -26.71 -15.43
C VAL A 11 44.62 -27.46 -15.37
N ALA A 12 43.99 -27.49 -14.19
CA ALA A 12 42.61 -27.93 -14.07
C ALA A 12 41.92 -27.02 -13.06
N VAL A 13 41.25 -26.01 -13.63
CA VAL A 13 40.13 -25.29 -13.03
C VAL A 13 40.49 -24.33 -11.89
N SER A 14 41.28 -23.32 -12.27
CA SER A 14 41.27 -21.99 -11.66
C SER A 14 40.03 -21.20 -12.09
N VAL A 15 38.82 -21.69 -11.79
CA VAL A 15 37.56 -20.94 -11.94
C VAL A 15 36.62 -21.36 -10.81
N SER A 16 36.89 -20.89 -9.60
CA SER A 16 35.92 -20.88 -8.49
C SER A 16 36.14 -19.63 -7.62
N ILE A 17 36.39 -18.50 -8.28
CA ILE A 17 36.28 -17.18 -7.67
C ILE A 17 35.04 -16.56 -8.30
N PHE A 18 33.89 -16.74 -7.64
CA PHE A 18 32.79 -15.78 -7.53
C PHE A 18 31.80 -16.36 -6.51
N LEU A 19 32.26 -16.55 -5.26
CA LEU A 19 31.36 -16.40 -4.12
C LEU A 19 31.13 -14.90 -3.98
N VAL A 20 30.27 -14.37 -4.85
CA VAL A 20 29.64 -13.08 -4.63
C VAL A 20 28.88 -13.24 -3.33
N SER A 21 29.32 -12.46 -2.36
CA SER A 21 28.58 -12.09 -1.16
C SER A 21 27.09 -11.94 -1.45
N CYS A 22 26.29 -12.97 -1.17
CA CYS A 22 25.00 -12.73 -0.54
C CYS A 22 25.29 -12.54 0.95
N SER A 23 25.86 -11.39 1.29
CA SER A 23 25.32 -10.65 2.41
C SER A 23 23.89 -10.26 2.01
N LEU A 24 22.97 -11.24 2.02
CA LEU A 24 21.68 -10.94 2.59
C LEU A 24 21.98 -10.71 4.07
N THR A 25 22.42 -9.48 4.37
CA THR A 25 21.65 -8.72 5.34
C THR A 25 20.19 -8.94 4.94
N GLU A 26 19.58 -9.96 5.53
CA GLU A 26 18.30 -9.76 6.17
C GLU A 26 18.48 -8.52 7.05
N THR A 27 18.45 -7.34 6.44
CA THR A 27 17.62 -6.30 7.00
C THR A 27 16.29 -7.00 7.17
N ASN A 28 16.11 -7.50 8.40
CA ASN A 28 14.87 -7.37 9.13
C ASN A 28 14.32 -5.97 8.84
N ASN A 29 13.74 -5.79 7.66
CA ASN A 29 12.53 -5.01 7.55
C ASN A 29 11.47 -5.88 8.22
N GLN A 30 11.59 -6.01 9.54
CA GLN A 30 10.46 -5.68 10.39
C GLN A 30 10.08 -4.26 9.95
N GLY A 31 9.37 -4.17 8.83
CA GLY A 31 8.81 -2.93 8.33
C GLY A 31 7.95 -2.45 9.46
N GLY A 32 8.36 -1.37 10.10
CA GLY A 32 7.51 -0.72 11.08
C GLY A 32 6.17 -0.45 10.41
N SER A 33 5.08 -0.71 11.13
CA SER A 33 3.78 -0.20 10.69
C SER A 33 3.94 1.29 10.47
N GLU A 34 3.69 1.74 9.26
CA GLU A 34 3.58 3.15 8.94
C GLU A 34 2.36 3.72 9.67
N ALA A 35 2.45 5.00 10.05
CA ALA A 35 1.29 5.67 10.62
C ALA A 35 0.18 5.76 9.56
N LEU A 36 -1.05 5.42 9.94
CA LEU A 36 -2.20 5.56 9.05
C LEU A 36 -2.58 7.04 8.91
N THR A 37 -2.12 7.66 7.83
CA THR A 37 -2.38 9.05 7.45
C THR A 37 -2.77 9.12 5.97
N VAL A 38 -3.42 10.20 5.54
CA VAL A 38 -3.77 10.40 4.12
C VAL A 38 -2.49 10.44 3.26
N THR A 39 -1.42 11.03 3.78
CA THR A 39 -0.11 11.07 3.12
C THR A 39 0.45 9.68 2.90
N ASN A 40 0.46 8.83 3.94
CA ASN A 40 1.01 7.48 3.80
C ASN A 40 0.13 6.57 2.95
N VAL A 41 -1.19 6.77 2.95
CA VAL A 41 -2.07 6.07 1.99
C VAL A 41 -1.68 6.45 0.55
N HIS A 42 -1.57 7.74 0.24
CA HIS A 42 -1.14 8.21 -1.08
C HIS A 42 0.25 7.68 -1.49
N ASP A 43 1.20 7.69 -0.56
CA ASP A 43 2.60 7.40 -0.88
C ASP A 43 2.88 5.90 -1.00
N HIS A 44 2.16 5.05 -0.26
CA HIS A 44 2.44 3.61 -0.18
C HIS A 44 1.41 2.72 -0.87
N VAL A 45 0.14 3.12 -0.95
CA VAL A 45 -0.91 2.33 -1.60
C VAL A 45 -0.88 2.58 -3.10
N VAL A 46 -0.83 1.50 -3.88
CA VAL A 46 -0.90 1.52 -5.34
C VAL A 46 -2.14 0.74 -5.75
N ARG A 47 -3.16 1.44 -6.27
CA ARG A 47 -4.41 0.77 -6.67
C ARG A 47 -4.12 -0.26 -7.76
N GLY A 48 -4.78 -1.42 -7.69
CA GLY A 48 -4.56 -2.55 -8.59
C GLY A 48 -3.23 -3.28 -8.40
N ARG A 49 -2.50 -3.01 -7.30
CA ARG A 49 -1.23 -3.69 -6.98
C ARG A 49 -1.10 -4.04 -5.50
N THR A 50 -1.43 -3.12 -4.61
CA THR A 50 -1.31 -3.35 -3.16
C THR A 50 -2.29 -4.43 -2.72
N THR A 51 -1.78 -5.46 -2.04
CA THR A 51 -2.57 -6.60 -1.55
C THR A 51 -3.22 -6.36 -0.18
N GLU A 52 -4.17 -7.21 0.23
CA GLU A 52 -4.70 -7.18 1.61
C GLU A 52 -3.59 -7.41 2.65
N GLU A 53 -2.66 -8.33 2.37
CA GLU A 53 -1.54 -8.63 3.24
C GLU A 53 -0.58 -7.44 3.36
N GLU A 54 -0.28 -6.75 2.25
CA GLU A 54 0.54 -5.54 2.28
C GLU A 54 -0.14 -4.39 3.03
N LEU A 55 -1.46 -4.23 2.91
CA LEU A 55 -2.19 -3.25 3.72
C LEU A 55 -2.01 -3.51 5.22
N VAL A 56 -2.12 -4.78 5.64
CA VAL A 56 -1.95 -5.15 7.05
C VAL A 56 -0.51 -4.94 7.52
N LYS A 57 0.48 -5.21 6.66
CA LYS A 57 1.89 -4.91 6.97
C LYS A 57 2.14 -3.41 7.11
N LEU A 58 1.52 -2.60 6.27
CA LEU A 58 1.70 -1.14 6.29
C LEU A 58 0.99 -0.50 7.48
N PHE A 59 -0.24 -0.89 7.79
CA PHE A 59 -1.10 -0.12 8.70
C PHE A 59 -1.62 -0.92 9.91
N GLY A 60 -1.19 -2.17 10.08
CA GLY A 60 -1.68 -3.08 11.11
C GLY A 60 -3.02 -3.72 10.72
N GLU A 61 -3.71 -4.35 11.68
CA GLU A 61 -5.02 -4.95 11.41
C GLU A 61 -6.11 -3.88 11.27
N PRO A 62 -7.02 -3.99 10.28
CA PRO A 62 -8.17 -3.11 10.20
C PRO A 62 -9.09 -3.31 11.40
N ARG A 63 -9.79 -2.25 11.78
CA ARG A 63 -10.82 -2.31 12.83
C ARG A 63 -11.96 -3.26 12.45
N LYS A 64 -12.29 -3.33 11.15
CA LYS A 64 -13.35 -4.18 10.62
C LYS A 64 -13.01 -4.68 9.22
N LYS A 65 -13.25 -5.96 8.97
CA LYS A 65 -13.24 -6.59 7.64
C LYS A 65 -14.67 -6.97 7.27
N ILE A 66 -15.11 -6.62 6.07
CA ILE A 66 -16.42 -6.98 5.52
C ILE A 66 -16.17 -7.77 4.25
N HIS A 67 -16.65 -9.01 4.17
CA HIS A 67 -16.47 -9.90 3.00
C HIS A 67 -17.79 -10.20 2.25
N ASP A 68 -18.86 -9.51 2.63
CA ASP A 68 -20.17 -9.61 1.98
C ASP A 68 -20.22 -8.59 0.84
N SER A 69 -20.07 -9.07 -0.40
CA SER A 69 -19.96 -8.22 -1.59
C SER A 69 -21.11 -7.24 -1.74
N SER A 70 -22.36 -7.64 -1.44
CA SER A 70 -23.51 -6.74 -1.51
C SER A 70 -23.43 -5.61 -0.48
N LYS A 71 -22.97 -5.90 0.75
CA LYS A 71 -22.72 -4.86 1.75
C LYS A 71 -21.55 -3.96 1.38
N VAL A 72 -20.52 -4.51 0.74
CA VAL A 72 -19.37 -3.72 0.28
C VAL A 72 -19.78 -2.76 -0.83
N GLU A 73 -20.58 -3.24 -1.78
CA GLU A 73 -21.15 -2.43 -2.86
C GLU A 73 -22.02 -1.29 -2.31
N GLU A 74 -22.92 -1.58 -1.36
CA GLU A 74 -23.72 -0.55 -0.67
C GLU A 74 -22.83 0.51 -0.01
N LEU A 75 -21.75 0.11 0.66
CA LEU A 75 -20.80 1.03 1.28
C LEU A 75 -20.02 1.86 0.27
N TYR A 76 -19.77 1.34 -0.93
CA TYR A 76 -19.11 2.07 -2.02
C TYR A 76 -20.07 3.10 -2.61
N ASP A 77 -21.27 2.68 -2.98
CA ASP A 77 -22.28 3.52 -3.61
C ASP A 77 -22.70 4.70 -2.73
N ASN A 78 -22.78 4.51 -1.42
CA ASN A 78 -23.11 5.58 -0.47
C ASN A 78 -22.08 6.73 -0.44
N TYR A 79 -20.85 6.52 -0.94
CA TYR A 79 -19.77 7.50 -0.85
C TYR A 79 -19.17 7.90 -2.21
N LYS A 80 -19.37 7.11 -3.27
CA LYS A 80 -18.71 7.36 -4.56
C LYS A 80 -19.16 8.68 -5.23
N ASP A 81 -20.40 9.11 -4.96
CA ASP A 81 -21.03 10.29 -5.55
C ASP A 81 -21.32 11.38 -4.50
N GLN A 82 -20.62 11.35 -3.36
CA GLN A 82 -20.81 12.35 -2.32
C GLN A 82 -20.11 13.67 -2.70
N GLU A 83 -20.87 14.57 -3.34
CA GLU A 83 -20.42 15.93 -3.65
C GLU A 83 -19.95 16.67 -2.41
N GLY A 84 -18.76 17.29 -2.50
CA GLY A 84 -18.11 17.99 -1.40
C GLY A 84 -17.50 17.08 -0.34
N GLY A 85 -17.40 15.77 -0.63
CA GLY A 85 -16.72 14.82 0.24
C GLY A 85 -15.22 15.08 0.35
N MET A 86 -14.54 14.33 1.23
CA MET A 86 -13.09 14.45 1.45
C MET A 86 -12.28 14.34 0.15
N PHE A 87 -12.77 13.53 -0.78
CA PHE A 87 -12.15 13.31 -2.07
C PHE A 87 -12.23 14.50 -3.01
N ASP A 88 -13.38 15.17 -3.12
CA ASP A 88 -13.51 16.42 -3.86
C ASP A 88 -12.63 17.51 -3.24
N LEU A 89 -12.65 17.64 -1.91
CA LEU A 89 -11.83 18.61 -1.19
C LEU A 89 -10.32 18.39 -1.45
N LEU A 90 -9.88 17.13 -1.49
CA LEU A 90 -8.49 16.79 -1.80
C LEU A 90 -8.12 17.11 -3.25
N ASP A 91 -9.01 16.91 -4.24
CA ASP A 91 -8.70 17.26 -5.64
C ASP A 91 -8.70 18.78 -5.85
N ASP A 92 -9.69 19.48 -5.31
CA ASP A 92 -9.87 20.91 -5.53
C ASP A 92 -8.71 21.75 -4.96
N ASN A 93 -8.13 21.27 -3.86
CA ASN A 93 -7.11 22.02 -3.11
C ASN A 93 -5.70 21.42 -3.27
N THR A 94 -5.57 20.24 -3.87
CA THR A 94 -4.27 19.58 -4.04
C THR A 94 -4.12 18.99 -5.45
N ASN A 95 -3.13 18.12 -5.67
CA ASN A 95 -3.02 17.33 -6.91
C ASN A 95 -3.21 15.83 -6.61
N TYR A 96 -3.94 15.49 -5.53
CA TYR A 96 -4.00 14.15 -4.96
C TYR A 96 -4.23 13.07 -6.02
N TYR A 97 -5.24 13.21 -6.88
CA TYR A 97 -5.53 12.22 -7.91
C TYR A 97 -4.54 12.21 -9.06
N LYS A 98 -4.04 13.37 -9.46
CA LYS A 98 -3.04 13.47 -10.54
C LYS A 98 -1.74 12.78 -10.16
N THR A 99 -1.44 12.66 -8.86
CA THR A 99 -0.24 12.01 -8.36
C THR A 99 -0.48 10.63 -7.74
N GLU A 100 -1.73 10.16 -7.74
CA GLU A 100 -2.08 8.83 -7.22
C GLU A 100 -1.41 7.74 -8.08
N LYS A 101 -0.87 6.72 -7.40
CA LYS A 101 -0.26 5.55 -8.05
C LYS A 101 -1.32 4.49 -8.32
N TYR A 102 -1.42 4.05 -9.56
CA TYR A 102 -2.30 2.93 -9.94
C TYR A 102 -1.68 2.03 -11.00
N VAL A 103 -2.08 0.76 -10.99
CA VAL A 103 -1.86 -0.23 -12.04
C VAL A 103 -3.23 -0.61 -12.58
N LYS A 104 -3.40 -0.54 -13.90
CA LYS A 104 -4.66 -0.93 -14.53
C LYS A 104 -4.82 -2.45 -14.38
N VAL A 105 -5.96 -2.86 -13.82
CA VAL A 105 -6.41 -4.25 -13.80
C VAL A 105 -7.72 -4.31 -14.57
N ASP A 106 -7.79 -5.24 -15.53
CA ASP A 106 -8.97 -5.40 -16.38
C ASP A 106 -10.00 -6.28 -15.64
N TYR A 107 -10.97 -5.61 -15.04
CA TYR A 107 -12.16 -6.24 -14.47
C TYR A 107 -13.34 -6.09 -15.44
N SER A 108 -14.26 -7.05 -15.43
CA SER A 108 -15.55 -6.88 -16.10
C SER A 108 -16.38 -5.79 -15.41
N ASP A 109 -17.29 -5.15 -16.15
CA ASP A 109 -18.11 -4.04 -15.61
C ASP A 109 -19.03 -4.48 -14.46
N ASP A 110 -19.35 -5.77 -14.37
CA ASP A 110 -20.14 -6.40 -13.30
C ASP A 110 -19.30 -6.91 -12.12
N SER A 111 -17.98 -6.66 -12.14
CA SER A 111 -17.08 -7.05 -11.05
C SER A 111 -17.31 -6.15 -9.83
N PHE A 112 -18.05 -6.63 -8.84
CA PHE A 112 -18.14 -6.01 -7.52
C PHE A 112 -16.94 -6.35 -6.64
N TYR A 113 -16.65 -5.48 -5.67
CA TYR A 113 -15.61 -5.70 -4.66
C TYR A 113 -15.92 -6.94 -3.82
N ASP A 114 -14.88 -7.69 -3.45
CA ASP A 114 -15.01 -8.90 -2.63
C ASP A 114 -15.01 -8.54 -1.13
N SER A 115 -14.24 -7.52 -0.77
CA SER A 115 -14.09 -7.14 0.63
C SER A 115 -13.90 -5.63 0.82
N CYS A 116 -14.16 -5.17 2.04
CA CYS A 116 -13.85 -3.83 2.50
C CYS A 116 -13.14 -3.88 3.86
N TYR A 117 -11.96 -3.27 3.92
CA TYR A 117 -11.16 -3.15 5.13
C TYR A 117 -11.29 -1.72 5.66
N ILE A 118 -11.83 -1.59 6.87
CA ILE A 118 -12.10 -0.30 7.50
C ILE A 118 -11.08 -0.05 8.59
N TYR A 119 -10.27 0.98 8.41
CA TYR A 119 -9.26 1.40 9.37
C TYR A 119 -9.66 2.68 10.08
N HIS A 120 -9.18 2.80 11.31
CA HIS A 120 -9.26 3.99 12.15
C HIS A 120 -7.92 4.14 12.86
N SER A 121 -7.43 5.37 13.04
CA SER A 121 -6.25 5.64 13.84
C SER A 121 -6.37 7.02 14.49
N ASN A 122 -5.76 7.17 15.67
CA ASN A 122 -5.65 8.47 16.33
C ASN A 122 -4.76 9.45 15.53
N ASP A 123 -3.91 8.94 14.65
CA ASP A 123 -3.03 9.75 13.79
C ASP A 123 -3.67 10.16 12.46
N LEU A 124 -4.85 9.62 12.14
CA LEU A 124 -5.51 9.86 10.85
C LEU A 124 -6.21 11.24 10.81
N GLY A 125 -6.79 11.68 11.93
CA GLY A 125 -7.58 12.92 12.01
C GLY A 125 -8.92 12.88 11.26
N LEU A 126 -9.27 11.72 10.67
CA LEU A 126 -10.51 11.46 9.95
C LEU A 126 -11.31 10.37 10.66
N GLU A 127 -12.60 10.29 10.34
CA GLU A 127 -13.49 9.25 10.84
C GLU A 127 -12.95 7.86 10.49
N PHE A 128 -12.57 7.62 9.24
CA PHE A 128 -12.03 6.33 8.79
C PHE A 128 -11.23 6.48 7.49
N VAL A 129 -10.55 5.40 7.11
CA VAL A 129 -10.28 5.07 5.70
C VAL A 129 -10.82 3.67 5.40
N ARG A 130 -11.48 3.53 4.25
CA ARG A 130 -12.01 2.26 3.75
C ARG A 130 -11.22 1.86 2.52
N PHE A 131 -10.66 0.67 2.51
CA PHE A 131 -10.08 0.07 1.31
C PHE A 131 -11.05 -0.94 0.73
N TYR A 132 -11.43 -0.76 -0.53
CA TYR A 132 -12.29 -1.66 -1.29
C TYR A 132 -11.41 -2.57 -2.14
N ILE A 133 -11.56 -3.87 -1.93
CA ILE A 133 -10.64 -4.89 -2.43
C ILE A 133 -11.35 -5.82 -3.41
N LYS A 134 -10.62 -6.21 -4.45
CA LYS A 134 -11.04 -7.18 -5.47
C LYS A 134 -9.86 -8.09 -5.80
N ASP A 135 -10.07 -9.41 -5.77
CA ASP A 135 -9.05 -10.42 -6.06
C ASP A 135 -7.75 -10.18 -5.27
N ASP A 136 -7.90 -9.95 -3.95
CA ASP A 136 -6.81 -9.60 -3.01
C ASP A 136 -6.14 -8.24 -3.27
N LEU A 137 -6.56 -7.46 -4.27
CA LEU A 137 -5.96 -6.17 -4.62
C LEU A 137 -6.83 -4.99 -4.19
N VAL A 138 -6.21 -3.96 -3.61
CA VAL A 138 -6.86 -2.66 -3.36
C VAL A 138 -7.26 -2.05 -4.69
N ARG A 139 -8.57 -2.00 -4.95
CA ARG A 139 -9.12 -1.42 -6.17
C ARG A 139 -9.52 0.03 -5.98
N TYR A 140 -10.03 0.38 -4.80
CA TYR A 140 -10.39 1.75 -4.45
C TYR A 140 -10.22 2.00 -2.96
N TYR A 141 -10.28 3.25 -2.53
CA TYR A 141 -10.39 3.60 -1.13
C TYR A 141 -11.17 4.89 -0.94
N HIS A 142 -11.75 5.11 0.23
CA HIS A 142 -12.43 6.35 0.62
C HIS A 142 -11.95 6.82 1.98
N PHE A 143 -11.88 8.14 2.14
CA PHE A 143 -11.66 8.79 3.42
C PHE A 143 -12.97 9.33 3.99
N GLY A 144 -13.18 9.14 5.29
CA GLY A 144 -14.30 9.75 6.01
C GLY A 144 -14.06 11.23 6.33
N ASP A 145 -15.02 11.81 7.05
CA ASP A 145 -14.98 13.24 7.42
C ASP A 145 -13.88 13.55 8.44
N ILE A 146 -13.45 14.81 8.51
CA ILE A 146 -12.48 15.27 9.52
C ILE A 146 -13.13 15.25 10.91
N THR A 147 -12.55 14.48 11.81
CA THR A 147 -13.00 14.37 13.21
C THR A 147 -12.10 15.12 14.19
N ASP A 148 -10.81 15.28 13.85
CA ASP A 148 -9.86 16.05 14.65
C ASP A 148 -8.99 16.95 13.76
N LYS A 149 -9.33 18.25 13.75
CA LYS A 149 -8.58 19.27 12.99
C LYS A 149 -7.13 19.42 13.45
N SER A 150 -6.82 19.21 14.73
CA SER A 150 -5.46 19.36 15.26
C SER A 150 -4.54 18.27 14.72
N ILE A 151 -5.05 17.03 14.64
CA ILE A 151 -4.32 15.92 14.01
C ILE A 151 -4.27 16.10 12.49
N ALA A 152 -5.40 16.40 11.85
CA ALA A 152 -5.47 16.52 10.41
C ALA A 152 -4.56 17.63 9.86
N LYS A 153 -4.36 18.75 10.58
CA LYS A 153 -3.40 19.81 10.20
C LYS A 153 -1.92 19.36 10.19
N LYS A 154 -1.60 18.18 10.75
CA LYS A 154 -0.24 17.61 10.68
C LYS A 154 0.00 16.84 9.37
N ASP A 155 -1.05 16.30 8.76
CA ASP A 155 -0.98 15.59 7.49
C ASP A 155 -0.74 16.55 6.32
N LYS A 156 0.07 16.13 5.33
CA LYS A 156 0.48 16.98 4.20
C LYS A 156 -0.69 17.40 3.33
N TYR A 157 -1.64 16.51 3.08
CA TYR A 157 -2.78 16.79 2.21
C TYR A 157 -3.90 17.47 2.99
N LEU A 158 -4.23 16.96 4.18
CA LEU A 158 -5.35 17.52 4.96
C LEU A 158 -5.08 18.95 5.44
N ARG A 159 -3.83 19.33 5.75
CA ARG A 159 -3.55 20.74 6.12
C ARG A 159 -3.84 21.75 5.01
N GLN A 160 -3.93 21.32 3.75
CA GLN A 160 -4.21 22.21 2.62
C GLN A 160 -5.71 22.46 2.45
N ILE A 161 -6.56 21.63 3.06
CA ILE A 161 -8.03 21.75 2.97
C ILE A 161 -8.67 22.29 4.26
N ILE A 162 -7.88 22.43 5.33
CA ILE A 162 -8.35 22.90 6.63
C ILE A 162 -7.84 24.33 6.85
N GLU A 163 -8.78 25.27 6.96
CA GLU A 163 -8.56 26.64 7.44
C GLU A 163 -8.01 26.66 8.89
#